data_AF-A0A7C4NUN7-F1
#
_entry.id   AF-A0A7C4NUN7-F1
#
_cell.length_a   1.000
_cell.length_b   1.000
_cell.length_c   1.000
_cell.angle_alpha   90.00
_cell.angle_beta   90.00
_cell.angle_gamma   90.00
#
_symmetry.space_group_name_H-M   'P 1'
#
loop_
_entity.id
_entity.type
_entity.pdbx_description
1 polymer ?
#
loop_
_entity_poly.entity_id
_entity_poly.type
_entity_poly.pdbx_seq_one_letter_code
_entity_poly.pdbx_strand_id
1 'polypeptide(L)'
;MERIKKGFSLVIFPEGTRSPTGELLPFKLGGFIIPLKSKIPVVAVSIWGTRDILPKGALWFRISSRKKVKVYIDEPIETKDLSGKDKERLAQLVRERILRGLEIIKKEEGVE
;
A
#
# COMPACT_ATOMS: atom_id res chain seq x y z
N MET A 1 -15.63 8.53 -8.90
CA MET A 1 -15.72 9.93 -8.41
C MET A 1 -16.94 10.17 -7.54
N GLU A 2 -18.15 9.73 -7.93
CA GLU A 2 -19.37 9.92 -7.11
C GLU A 2 -19.26 9.38 -5.68
N ARG A 3 -18.79 8.13 -5.51
CA ARG A 3 -18.60 7.54 -4.17
C ARG A 3 -17.60 8.32 -3.30
N ILE A 4 -16.53 8.85 -3.90
CA ILE A 4 -15.55 9.66 -3.19
C ILE A 4 -16.19 10.96 -2.68
N LYS A 5 -17.01 11.62 -3.51
CA LYS A 5 -17.77 12.81 -3.10
C LYS A 5 -18.76 12.52 -1.97
N LYS A 6 -19.25 11.28 -1.86
CA LYS A 6 -20.12 10.78 -0.77
C LYS A 6 -19.33 10.36 0.49
N GLY A 7 -18.02 10.60 0.55
CA GLY A 7 -17.19 10.30 1.72
C GLY A 7 -16.69 8.86 1.83
N PHE A 8 -16.83 8.04 0.78
CA PHE A 8 -16.32 6.67 0.80
C PHE A 8 -14.79 6.65 0.69
N SER A 9 -14.16 5.82 1.52
CA SER A 9 -12.74 5.49 1.39
C SER A 9 -12.49 4.57 0.20
N LEU A 10 -11.35 4.76 -0.46
CA LEU A 10 -10.90 3.94 -1.59
C LEU A 10 -9.57 3.27 -1.24
N VAL A 11 -9.50 1.95 -1.41
CA VAL A 11 -8.27 1.17 -1.25
C VAL A 11 -7.76 0.76 -2.62
N ILE A 12 -6.48 1.00 -2.89
CA ILE A 12 -5.81 0.65 -4.13
C ILE A 12 -4.53 -0.11 -3.80
N PHE A 13 -4.33 -1.25 -4.47
CA PHE A 13 -3.04 -1.94 -4.51
C PHE A 13 -2.32 -1.55 -5.81
N PRO A 14 -1.37 -0.60 -5.77
CA PRO A 14 -0.81 -0.03 -7.00
C PRO A 14 0.02 -1.04 -7.81
N GLU A 15 0.49 -2.13 -7.20
CA GLU A 15 1.15 -3.26 -7.87
C GLU A 15 0.18 -4.03 -8.79
N GLY A 16 -1.12 -3.99 -8.49
CA GLY A 16 -2.18 -4.68 -9.24
C GLY A 16 -2.16 -6.21 -9.13
N THR A 17 -1.25 -6.80 -8.36
CA THR A 17 -1.20 -8.23 -8.05
C THR A 17 -0.44 -8.46 -6.75
N ARG A 18 -0.62 -9.63 -6.13
CA ARG A 18 0.18 -10.03 -4.95
C ARG A 18 1.60 -10.40 -5.38
N SER A 19 2.58 -10.03 -4.57
CA SER A 19 3.97 -10.43 -4.75
C SER A 19 4.17 -11.94 -4.49
N PRO A 20 4.89 -12.66 -5.37
CA PRO A 20 5.26 -14.06 -5.11
C PRO A 20 6.42 -14.18 -4.11
N THR A 21 7.32 -13.20 -4.06
CA THR A 21 8.52 -13.20 -3.19
C THR A 21 8.27 -12.49 -1.86
N GLY A 22 7.30 -11.58 -1.81
CA GLY A 22 7.09 -10.69 -0.67
C GLY A 22 7.77 -9.33 -0.82
N GLU A 23 8.52 -9.14 -1.91
CA GLU A 23 9.08 -7.84 -2.27
C GLU A 23 8.02 -6.94 -2.90
N LEU A 24 8.15 -5.63 -2.67
CA LEU A 24 7.25 -4.62 -3.21
C LEU A 24 7.47 -4.46 -4.73
N LEU A 25 6.46 -4.81 -5.51
CA LEU A 25 6.50 -4.77 -6.97
C LEU A 25 6.41 -3.34 -7.52
N PRO A 26 6.70 -3.12 -8.82
CA PRO A 26 6.50 -1.83 -9.46
C PRO A 26 5.04 -1.36 -9.43
N PHE A 27 4.85 -0.05 -9.28
CA PHE A 27 3.53 0.55 -9.19
C PHE A 27 2.98 0.93 -10.56
N LYS A 28 1.71 0.62 -10.79
CA LYS A 28 0.93 1.12 -11.93
C LYS A 28 0.41 2.52 -11.61
N LEU A 29 0.69 3.47 -12.51
CA LEU A 29 0.35 4.88 -12.29
C LEU A 29 -1.15 5.17 -12.32
N GLY A 30 -1.97 4.30 -12.93
CA GLY A 30 -3.41 4.52 -13.08
C GLY A 30 -4.13 4.75 -11.75
N GLY A 31 -3.69 4.11 -10.67
CA GLY A 31 -4.26 4.27 -9.33
C GLY A 31 -4.09 5.67 -8.73
N PHE A 32 -3.05 6.40 -9.15
CA PHE A 32 -2.72 7.72 -8.61
C PHE A 32 -3.48 8.86 -9.30
N ILE A 33 -4.15 8.58 -10.42
CA ILE A 33 -4.96 9.58 -11.13
C ILE A 33 -6.15 10.04 -10.27
N ILE A 34 -6.76 9.10 -9.53
CA ILE A 34 -7.95 9.37 -8.71
C ILE A 34 -7.65 10.44 -7.64
N PRO A 35 -6.68 10.24 -6.72
CA PRO A 35 -6.44 11.21 -5.68
C PRO A 35 -6.01 12.59 -6.21
N LEU A 36 -5.26 12.64 -7.31
CA LEU A 36 -4.87 13.91 -7.96
C LEU A 36 -6.05 14.66 -8.57
N LYS A 37 -7.02 13.95 -9.16
CA LYS A 37 -8.24 14.55 -9.72
C LYS A 37 -9.24 14.95 -8.64
N SER A 38 -9.37 14.16 -7.57
CA SER A 38 -10.33 14.42 -6.50
C SER A 38 -9.78 15.30 -5.39
N LYS A 39 -8.47 15.60 -5.38
CA LYS A 39 -7.80 16.40 -4.35
C LYS A 39 -8.00 15.85 -2.94
N ILE A 40 -8.02 14.52 -2.83
CA ILE A 40 -8.14 13.81 -1.55
C ILE A 40 -6.76 13.33 -1.11
N PRO A 41 -6.48 13.31 0.20
CA PRO A 41 -5.22 12.80 0.70
C PRO A 41 -5.07 11.30 0.41
N VAL A 42 -3.81 10.85 0.32
CA VAL A 42 -3.45 9.44 0.16
C VAL A 42 -2.75 8.97 1.43
N VAL A 43 -3.19 7.84 1.99
CA VAL A 43 -2.54 7.22 3.14
C VAL A 43 -1.77 5.99 2.65
N ALA A 44 -0.45 5.98 2.87
CA ALA A 44 0.37 4.81 2.60
C ALA A 44 0.15 3.76 3.70
N VAL A 45 -0.08 2.51 3.30
CA VAL A 45 -0.30 1.39 4.23
C VAL A 45 0.67 0.27 3.89
N SER A 46 1.48 -0.12 4.87
CA SER A 46 2.44 -1.22 4.75
C SER A 46 1.87 -2.46 5.42
N ILE A 47 1.91 -3.59 4.72
CA ILE A 47 1.34 -4.87 5.20
C ILE A 47 2.42 -5.94 5.13
N TRP A 48 2.64 -6.63 6.24
CA TRP A 48 3.64 -7.69 6.36
C TRP A 48 3.05 -8.95 7.00
N GLY A 49 3.61 -10.12 6.64
CA GLY A 49 3.25 -11.44 7.20
C GLY A 49 2.02 -12.12 6.57
N THR A 50 1.19 -11.40 5.81
CA THR A 50 0.01 -11.99 5.14
C THR A 50 0.37 -13.06 4.11
N ARG A 51 1.51 -12.90 3.42
CA ARG A 51 2.04 -13.89 2.46
C ARG A 51 2.31 -15.24 3.12
N ASP A 52 2.83 -15.25 4.35
CA ASP A 52 3.17 -16.51 5.02
C ASP A 52 1.93 -17.32 5.38
N ILE A 53 0.79 -16.63 5.53
CA ILE A 53 -0.51 -17.23 5.80
C ILE A 53 -1.15 -17.73 4.50
N LEU A 54 -1.24 -16.90 3.47
CA LEU A 54 -1.83 -17.27 2.17
C LEU A 54 -1.00 -16.73 1.00
N PRO A 55 0.01 -17.49 0.54
CA PRO A 55 0.81 -17.13 -0.62
C PRO A 55 -0.04 -17.00 -1.89
N LYS A 56 0.49 -16.29 -2.90
CA LYS A 56 -0.16 -16.23 -4.22
C LYS A 56 -0.28 -17.64 -4.81
N GLY A 57 -1.49 -17.97 -5.30
CA GLY A 57 -1.79 -19.28 -5.88
C GLY A 57 -2.06 -20.39 -4.85
N ALA A 58 -1.87 -20.16 -3.55
CA ALA A 58 -2.24 -21.13 -2.54
C ALA A 58 -3.77 -21.25 -2.42
N LEU A 59 -4.25 -22.50 -2.35
CA LEU A 59 -5.67 -22.81 -2.15
C LEU A 59 -6.09 -22.83 -0.68
N TRP A 60 -5.13 -23.06 0.22
CA TRP A 60 -5.39 -23.25 1.65
C TRP A 60 -4.52 -22.33 2.51
N PHE A 61 -5.12 -21.83 3.59
CA PHE A 61 -4.43 -21.01 4.58
C PHE A 61 -3.46 -21.86 5.42
N ARG A 62 -2.26 -21.35 5.64
CA ARG A 62 -1.24 -21.99 6.49
C ARG A 62 -1.28 -21.35 7.88
N ILE A 63 -2.36 -21.58 8.63
CA ILE A 63 -2.60 -20.93 9.92
C ILE A 63 -1.70 -21.54 11.01
N SER A 64 -1.06 -20.70 11.81
CA SER A 64 -0.26 -21.08 12.99
C SER A 64 -0.15 -19.90 13.94
N SER A 65 -0.11 -20.16 15.24
CA SER A 65 0.10 -19.13 16.28
C SER A 65 1.41 -18.36 16.14
N ARG A 66 2.38 -18.90 15.38
CA ARG A 66 3.67 -18.23 15.11
C ARG A 66 3.60 -17.20 13.97
N LYS A 67 2.54 -17.18 13.17
CA LYS A 67 2.41 -16.25 12.04
C LYS A 67 1.64 -15.02 12.47
N LYS A 68 2.28 -13.86 12.37
CA LYS A 68 1.69 -12.56 12.69
C LYS A 68 1.41 -11.78 11.41
N VAL A 69 0.36 -10.97 11.45
CA VAL A 69 0.11 -9.93 10.45
C VAL A 69 0.38 -8.59 11.11
N LYS A 70 1.14 -7.75 10.44
CA LYS A 70 1.43 -6.39 10.88
C LYS A 70 1.03 -5.40 9.82
N VAL A 71 0.48 -4.28 10.27
CA VAL A 71 0.02 -3.18 9.42
C VAL A 71 0.59 -1.90 10.01
N TYR A 72 1.28 -1.13 9.17
CA TYR A 72 1.74 0.21 9.51
C TYR A 72 0.98 1.22 8.65
N ILE A 73 0.31 2.16 9.30
CA ILE A 73 -0.48 3.22 8.66
C ILE A 73 0.30 4.52 8.79
N ASP A 74 0.65 5.09 7.64
CA ASP A 74 1.41 6.33 7.59
C ASP A 74 0.54 7.57 7.78
N GLU A 75 1.17 8.73 7.94
CA GLU A 75 0.48 10.00 7.89
C GLU A 75 -0.07 10.28 6.49
N PRO A 76 -1.19 11.03 6.37
CA PRO A 76 -1.75 11.40 5.08
C PRO A 76 -0.79 12.24 4.23
N ILE A 77 -0.70 11.90 2.95
CA ILE A 77 -0.01 12.68 1.92
C ILE A 77 -1.06 13.58 1.25
N GLU A 78 -0.97 14.88 1.48
CA GLU A 78 -1.85 15.86 0.86
C GLU A 78 -1.64 15.95 -0.65
N THR A 79 -2.73 16.06 -1.41
CA THR A 79 -2.72 16.17 -2.88
C THR A 79 -3.36 17.45 -3.41
N LYS A 80 -3.78 18.36 -2.50
CA LYS A 80 -4.48 19.61 -2.85
C LYS A 80 -3.70 20.42 -3.88
N ASP A 81 -2.39 20.54 -3.68
CA ASP A 81 -1.50 21.33 -4.54
C ASP A 81 -0.86 20.52 -5.69
N LEU A 82 -1.17 19.23 -5.82
CA LEU A 82 -0.61 18.35 -6.85
C LEU A 82 -1.51 18.27 -8.08
N SER A 83 -0.91 18.17 -9.26
CA SER A 83 -1.62 18.07 -10.53
C SER A 83 -1.52 16.67 -11.14
N GLY A 84 -2.21 16.43 -12.26
CA GLY A 84 -2.07 15.17 -13.01
C GLY A 84 -0.64 14.90 -13.53
N LYS A 85 0.23 15.93 -13.59
CA LYS A 85 1.64 15.80 -13.97
C LYS A 85 2.50 15.21 -12.85
N ASP A 86 1.99 15.20 -11.62
CA ASP A 86 2.71 14.74 -10.43
C ASP A 86 2.47 13.25 -10.12
N LYS A 87 1.81 12.50 -11.02
CA LYS A 87 1.45 11.09 -10.77
C LYS A 87 2.66 10.20 -10.53
N GLU A 88 3.76 10.38 -11.27
CA GLU A 88 5.00 9.66 -11.06
C GLU A 88 5.62 10.00 -9.70
N ARG A 89 5.68 11.30 -9.37
CA ARG A 89 6.20 11.79 -8.09
C ARG A 89 5.40 11.26 -6.90
N LEU A 90 4.07 11.29 -6.99
CA LEU A 90 3.19 10.76 -5.95
C LEU A 90 3.36 9.24 -5.80
N ALA A 91 3.45 8.51 -6.92
CA ALA A 91 3.68 7.07 -6.88
C ALA A 91 5.02 6.72 -6.22
N GLN A 92 6.09 7.46 -6.52
CA GLN A 92 7.38 7.28 -5.90
C GLN A 92 7.34 7.56 -4.39
N LEU A 93 6.76 8.71 -3.99
CA LEU A 93 6.64 9.07 -2.58
C LEU A 93 5.85 8.03 -1.78
N VAL A 94 4.73 7.54 -2.33
CA VAL A 94 3.93 6.48 -1.69
C VAL A 94 4.73 5.18 -1.58
N ARG A 95 5.53 4.83 -2.60
CA ARG A 95 6.39 3.65 -2.57
C ARG A 95 7.45 3.76 -1.47
N GLU A 96 8.11 4.90 -1.35
CA GLU A 96 9.10 5.17 -0.31
C GLU A 96 8.48 5.08 1.10
N ARG A 97 7.27 5.64 1.28
CA ARG A 97 6.52 5.56 2.54
C ARG A 97 6.17 4.12 2.92
N ILE A 98 5.73 3.30 1.95
CA ILE A 98 5.46 1.88 2.16
C ILE A 98 6.74 1.12 2.54
N LEU A 99 7.85 1.35 1.84
CA LEU A 99 9.11 0.69 2.16
C LEU A 99 9.59 1.03 3.58
N ARG A 100 9.50 2.30 3.98
CA ARG A 100 9.82 2.74 5.33
C ARG A 100 8.93 2.06 6.38
N GLY A 101 7.62 1.97 6.14
CA GLY A 101 6.70 1.29 7.06
C GLY A 101 7.01 -0.22 7.17
N LEU A 102 7.38 -0.87 6.06
CA LEU A 102 7.85 -2.26 6.10
C LEU A 102 9.15 -2.42 6.90
N GLU A 103 10.09 -1.47 6.80
CA GLU A 103 11.33 -1.47 7.57
C GLU A 103 11.06 -1.31 9.08
N ILE A 104 10.15 -0.43 9.46
CA ILE A 104 9.71 -0.26 10.87
C ILE A 104 9.16 -1.58 11.41
N ILE A 105 8.23 -2.21 10.67
CA ILE A 105 7.64 -3.50 11.07
C ILE A 105 8.72 -4.58 11.26
N LYS A 106 9.66 -4.67 10.32
CA LYS A 106 10.74 -5.66 10.36
C LYS A 106 11.64 -5.48 11.58
N LYS A 107 12.01 -4.23 11.90
CA LYS A 107 12.75 -3.87 13.11
C LYS A 107 12.02 -4.28 14.38
N GLU A 108 10.71 -4.04 14.46
CA GLU A 108 9.88 -4.43 15.62
C GLU A 108 9.78 -5.95 15.81
N GLU A 109 9.83 -6.74 14.73
CA GLU A 109 9.80 -8.20 14.79
C GLU A 109 11.19 -8.85 14.88
N GLY A 110 12.28 -8.05 14.90
CA GLY A 110 13.65 -8.56 14.98
C GLY A 110 14.09 -9.34 13.73
N VAL A 111 13.55 -8.99 12.56
CA VAL A 111 13.86 -9.62 11.28
C VAL A 111 14.64 -8.59 10.44
N GLU A 112 15.96 -8.75 10.32
CA GLU A 112 16.81 -7.92 9.42
C GLU A 112 16.48 -8.18 7.93
#